data_AF-A0A8H5FPX0-F1
#
_entry.id   AF-A0A8H5FPX0-F1
#
_cell.length_a   1.000
_cell.length_b   1.000
_cell.length_c   1.000
_cell.angle_alpha   90.00
_cell.angle_beta   90.00
_cell.angle_gamma   90.00
#
_symmetry.space_group_name_H-M   'P 1'
#
loop_
_entity.id
_entity.type
_entity.pdbx_description
1 polymer ?
#
loop_
_entity_poly.entity_id
_entity_poly.type
_entity_poly.pdbx_seq_one_letter_code
_entity_poly.pdbx_strand_id
1 'polypeptide(L)'
;MRLPLSLTLFLPLISATIPESVQIPLNPSKINMEPQLSNGSPSLADLLTIEPSVSIFYSYARELALSALFSEEPSQFSQQSWAHSVQGGLTLLVPTNKAVMALARKPHQGPAPKEGQEPVLTEEEFERSTKENIERWVQAHIIPNFPLDFPSQKTYDTLLEGKSVSFVTQKSEEAVSVQDGESTIQISGTKMASNGVLYIIDGTINTD
;
A
#
# COMPACT_ATOMS: atom_id res chain seq x y z
N MET A 1 5.55 15.53 -76.71
CA MET A 1 6.89 15.96 -76.23
C MET A 1 6.70 17.02 -75.14
N ARG A 2 6.53 16.60 -73.88
CA ARG A 2 6.41 17.45 -72.69
C ARG A 2 6.85 16.63 -71.47
N LEU A 3 7.94 17.03 -70.81
CA LEU A 3 8.37 16.51 -69.51
C LEU A 3 7.47 17.08 -68.39
N PRO A 4 7.22 16.31 -67.31
CA PRO A 4 6.90 16.89 -66.02
C PRO A 4 8.13 16.87 -65.09
N LEU A 5 8.26 18.01 -64.42
CA LEU A 5 9.32 18.49 -63.54
C LEU A 5 9.20 17.83 -62.15
N SER A 6 10.17 17.03 -61.72
CA SER A 6 10.25 16.55 -60.34
C SER A 6 10.89 17.62 -59.45
N LEU A 7 10.12 18.12 -58.48
CA LEU A 7 10.56 19.08 -57.47
C LEU A 7 11.00 18.30 -56.22
N THR A 8 12.30 18.08 -56.03
CA THR A 8 12.86 17.48 -54.80
C THR A 8 13.06 18.56 -53.74
N LEU A 9 12.29 18.47 -52.66
CA LEU A 9 12.49 19.24 -51.42
C LEU A 9 13.69 18.67 -50.66
N PHE A 10 14.76 19.45 -50.48
CA PHE A 10 15.84 19.14 -49.54
C PHE A 10 15.54 19.81 -48.20
N LEU A 11 15.31 19.02 -47.15
CA LEU A 11 15.28 19.49 -45.77
C LEU A 11 16.71 19.47 -45.20
N PRO A 12 17.22 20.57 -44.60
CA PRO A 12 18.48 20.52 -43.87
C PRO A 12 18.28 19.82 -42.52
N LEU A 13 19.06 18.76 -42.26
CA LEU A 13 19.24 18.23 -40.91
C LEU A 13 19.98 19.27 -40.06
N ILE A 14 19.30 19.82 -39.06
CA ILE A 14 19.94 20.60 -38.00
C ILE A 14 20.49 19.60 -36.98
N SER A 15 21.81 19.47 -36.92
CA SER A 15 22.50 18.67 -35.88
C SER A 15 22.50 19.47 -34.58
N ALA A 16 21.78 19.00 -33.56
CA ALA A 16 21.89 19.54 -32.21
C ALA A 16 23.18 19.02 -31.56
N THR A 17 24.12 19.92 -31.25
CA THR A 17 25.30 19.62 -30.44
C THR A 17 24.88 19.51 -28.97
N ILE A 18 24.98 18.31 -28.42
CA ILE A 18 24.82 18.03 -26.98
C ILE A 18 26.05 18.61 -26.26
N PRO A 19 25.91 19.40 -25.18
CA PRO A 19 27.07 19.85 -24.41
C PRO A 19 27.78 18.64 -23.77
N GLU A 20 29.11 18.67 -23.83
CA GLU A 20 30.01 17.67 -23.25
C GLU A 20 29.58 17.30 -21.83
N SER A 21 29.27 16.02 -21.63
CA SER A 21 29.21 15.43 -20.30
C SER A 21 30.60 15.53 -19.67
N VAL A 22 30.71 16.23 -18.55
CA VAL A 22 31.89 16.19 -17.68
C VAL A 22 32.11 14.73 -17.25
N GLN A 23 33.08 14.07 -17.87
CA GLN A 23 33.48 12.73 -17.50
C GLN A 23 34.29 12.81 -16.20
N ILE A 24 33.64 12.56 -15.08
CA ILE A 24 34.33 12.25 -13.82
C ILE A 24 35.02 10.90 -14.04
N PRO A 25 36.35 10.78 -13.85
CA PRO A 25 37.04 9.50 -14.01
C PRO A 25 36.52 8.50 -12.97
N LEU A 26 35.71 7.55 -13.42
CA LEU A 26 35.27 6.40 -12.65
C LEU A 26 36.45 5.45 -12.49
N ASN A 27 36.96 5.37 -11.26
CA ASN A 27 37.90 4.33 -10.85
C ASN A 27 37.18 2.97 -10.90
N PRO A 28 37.58 2.01 -11.76
CA PRO A 28 36.81 0.77 -11.99
C PRO A 28 36.91 -0.25 -10.85
N SER A 29 37.54 0.09 -9.72
CA SER A 29 37.84 -0.89 -8.68
C SER A 29 36.81 -1.02 -7.56
N LYS A 30 35.69 -0.29 -7.54
CA LYS A 30 34.61 -0.48 -6.54
C LYS A 30 33.22 0.00 -7.02
N ILE A 31 32.66 -0.62 -8.06
CA ILE A 31 31.21 -0.53 -8.31
C ILE A 31 30.65 -1.95 -8.33
N ASN A 32 30.59 -2.54 -7.13
CA ASN A 32 29.76 -3.72 -6.92
C ASN A 32 28.31 -3.22 -6.86
N MET A 33 27.65 -3.13 -8.02
CA MET A 33 26.21 -2.86 -8.12
C MET A 33 25.45 -4.19 -7.93
N GLU A 34 25.77 -4.91 -6.86
CA GLU A 34 24.83 -5.88 -6.31
C GLU A 34 23.78 -5.07 -5.55
N PRO A 35 22.46 -5.32 -5.74
CA PRO A 35 21.49 -4.78 -4.82
C PRO A 35 21.92 -5.24 -3.43
N GLN A 36 22.34 -4.28 -2.61
CA GLN A 36 22.66 -4.52 -1.21
C GLN A 36 21.33 -4.88 -0.54
N LEU A 37 20.91 -6.14 -0.66
CA LEU A 37 20.07 -6.74 0.35
C LEU A 37 20.88 -6.61 1.62
N SER A 38 20.56 -5.61 2.44
CA SER A 38 20.98 -5.60 3.82
C SER A 38 20.68 -7.02 4.35
N ASN A 39 21.63 -7.63 5.05
CA ASN A 39 21.44 -8.96 5.64
C ASN A 39 20.41 -8.93 6.80
N GLY A 40 19.38 -8.07 6.71
CA GLY A 40 18.27 -7.91 7.64
C GLY A 40 16.96 -8.30 6.97
N SER A 41 15.97 -8.63 7.79
CA SER A 41 14.61 -8.90 7.32
C SER A 41 14.07 -7.69 6.53
N PRO A 42 13.33 -7.90 5.43
CA PRO A 42 12.73 -6.81 4.66
C PRO A 42 11.76 -5.98 5.54
N SER A 43 11.61 -4.70 5.25
CA SER A 43 10.57 -3.86 5.87
C SER A 43 9.17 -4.21 5.35
N LEU A 44 8.13 -3.70 5.99
CA LEU A 44 6.75 -3.85 5.49
C LEU A 44 6.59 -3.22 4.08
N ALA A 45 7.27 -2.10 3.80
CA ALA A 45 7.26 -1.47 2.48
C ALA A 45 7.90 -2.38 1.42
N ASP A 46 9.02 -3.03 1.76
CA ASP A 46 9.69 -3.98 0.87
C ASP A 46 8.78 -5.17 0.58
N LEU A 47 8.15 -5.74 1.62
CA LEU A 47 7.21 -6.86 1.48
C LEU A 47 6.02 -6.50 0.60
N LEU A 48 5.40 -5.34 0.81
CA LEU A 48 4.27 -4.86 0.00
C LEU A 48 4.66 -4.61 -1.46
N THR A 49 5.92 -4.23 -1.72
CA THR A 49 6.43 -4.02 -3.08
C THR A 49 6.65 -5.34 -3.83
N ILE A 50 7.13 -6.37 -3.14
CA ILE A 50 7.49 -7.65 -3.78
C ILE A 50 6.36 -8.68 -3.80
N GLU A 51 5.29 -8.49 -3.01
CA GLU A 51 4.20 -9.45 -2.89
C GLU A 51 3.09 -9.17 -3.93
N PRO A 52 3.02 -9.91 -5.06
CA PRO A 52 2.13 -9.56 -6.16
C PRO A 52 0.66 -9.81 -5.82
N SER A 53 0.39 -10.74 -4.90
CA SER A 53 -0.96 -11.13 -4.51
C SER A 53 -1.74 -10.03 -3.79
N VAL A 54 -1.04 -8.98 -3.32
CA VAL A 54 -1.62 -7.85 -2.57
C VAL A 54 -1.40 -6.48 -3.24
N SER A 55 -0.95 -6.47 -4.50
CA SER A 55 -0.53 -5.26 -5.20
C SER A 55 -1.62 -4.18 -5.32
N ILE A 56 -2.91 -4.55 -5.35
CA ILE A 56 -4.02 -3.57 -5.42
C ILE A 56 -4.12 -2.79 -4.10
N PHE A 57 -4.00 -3.47 -2.95
CA PHE A 57 -3.97 -2.79 -1.65
C PHE A 57 -2.79 -1.82 -1.59
N TYR A 58 -1.60 -2.28 -1.98
CA TYR A 58 -0.41 -1.43 -1.90
C TYR A 58 -0.51 -0.23 -2.84
N SER A 59 -1.14 -0.39 -4.01
CA SER A 59 -1.39 0.73 -4.93
C SER A 59 -2.22 1.85 -4.29
N TYR A 60 -3.19 1.51 -3.42
CA TYR A 60 -3.91 2.51 -2.63
C TYR A 60 -3.06 3.09 -1.51
N ALA A 61 -2.41 2.23 -0.73
CA ALA A 61 -1.69 2.65 0.47
C ALA A 61 -0.47 3.52 0.16
N ARG A 62 0.24 3.27 -0.94
CA ARG A 62 1.46 3.99 -1.35
C ARG A 62 1.23 5.46 -1.69
N GLU A 63 0.03 5.83 -2.14
CA GLU A 63 -0.29 7.20 -2.54
C GLU A 63 -0.69 8.09 -1.34
N LEU A 64 -0.71 7.53 -0.13
CA LEU A 64 -1.09 8.21 1.10
C LEU A 64 0.15 8.58 1.92
N ALA A 65 0.05 9.64 2.72
CA ALA A 65 1.14 10.04 3.61
C ALA A 65 1.50 8.95 4.64
N LEU A 66 0.53 8.10 4.99
CA LEU A 66 0.72 6.98 5.90
C LEU A 66 1.66 5.90 5.36
N SER A 67 1.95 5.88 4.05
CA SER A 67 2.89 4.90 3.48
C SER A 67 4.29 4.96 4.09
N ALA A 68 4.67 6.13 4.62
CA ALA A 68 5.93 6.32 5.33
C ALA A 68 6.10 5.34 6.49
N LEU A 69 5.01 4.98 7.18
CA LEU A 69 4.99 4.02 8.27
C LEU A 69 5.57 2.66 7.92
N PHE A 70 5.40 2.23 6.67
CA PHE A 70 5.79 0.89 6.26
C PHE A 70 7.30 0.73 6.15
N SER A 71 8.06 1.83 6.12
CA SER A 71 9.52 1.84 6.12
C SER A 71 10.13 2.26 7.47
N GLU A 72 9.32 2.77 8.38
CA GLU A 72 9.81 3.31 9.65
C GLU A 72 10.19 2.20 10.63
N GLU A 73 11.28 2.42 11.34
CA GLU A 73 11.75 1.49 12.36
C GLU A 73 10.95 1.68 13.66
N PRO A 74 10.66 0.60 14.43
CA PRO A 74 9.85 0.68 15.64
C PRO A 74 10.29 1.73 16.66
N SER A 75 11.59 2.01 16.76
CA SER A 75 12.13 3.04 17.65
C SER A 75 11.73 4.47 17.27
N GLN A 76 11.35 4.71 16.00
CA GLN A 76 11.08 6.05 15.46
C GLN A 76 9.61 6.46 15.61
N PHE A 77 8.67 5.51 15.73
CA PHE A 77 7.24 5.81 15.88
C PHE A 77 6.94 6.71 17.09
N SER A 78 7.71 6.57 18.17
CA SER A 78 7.54 7.37 19.40
C SER A 78 7.75 8.88 19.21
N GLN A 79 8.32 9.32 18.09
CA GLN A 79 8.61 10.74 17.83
C GLN A 79 7.51 11.47 17.06
N GLN A 80 6.47 10.77 16.58
CA GLN A 80 5.41 11.36 15.76
C GLN A 80 4.10 11.42 16.56
N SER A 81 3.47 12.59 16.58
CA SER A 81 2.31 12.89 17.44
C SER A 81 1.09 12.01 17.19
N TRP A 82 0.91 11.51 15.97
CA TRP A 82 -0.19 10.62 15.59
C TRP A 82 0.17 9.13 15.73
N ALA A 83 1.46 8.81 15.92
CA ALA A 83 1.95 7.44 16.11
C ALA A 83 2.17 7.08 17.59
N HIS A 84 1.69 7.91 18.53
CA HIS A 84 1.74 7.62 19.97
C HIS A 84 1.06 6.28 20.36
N SER A 85 0.19 5.74 19.50
CA SER A 85 -0.46 4.44 19.70
C SER A 85 0.38 3.26 19.20
N VAL A 86 1.49 3.50 18.47
CA VAL A 86 2.30 2.43 17.88
C VAL A 86 3.20 1.78 18.94
N GLN A 87 2.94 0.50 19.23
CA GLN A 87 3.71 -0.28 20.18
C GLN A 87 4.51 -1.38 19.47
N GLY A 88 5.84 -1.25 19.43
CA GLY A 88 6.77 -2.30 18.97
C GLY A 88 6.80 -2.60 17.47
N GLY A 89 5.84 -2.09 16.69
CA GLY A 89 5.79 -2.23 15.23
C GLY A 89 4.35 -2.16 14.72
N LEU A 90 4.15 -2.51 13.45
CA LEU A 90 2.83 -2.54 12.83
C LEU A 90 2.40 -3.97 12.50
N THR A 91 1.11 -4.23 12.66
CA THR A 91 0.48 -5.43 12.12
C THR A 91 -0.41 -5.02 10.94
N LEU A 92 -0.06 -5.47 9.73
CA LEU A 92 -0.84 -5.20 8.53
C LEU A 92 -1.77 -6.37 8.21
N LEU A 93 -3.04 -6.08 8.01
CA LEU A 93 -4.06 -7.01 7.53
C LEU A 93 -4.29 -6.75 6.05
N VAL A 94 -3.55 -7.42 5.18
CA VAL A 94 -3.47 -7.04 3.77
C VAL A 94 -4.38 -7.92 2.91
N PRO A 95 -5.45 -7.36 2.31
CA PRO A 95 -6.36 -8.12 1.47
C PRO A 95 -5.68 -8.57 0.18
N THR A 96 -5.97 -9.80 -0.24
CA THR A 96 -5.59 -10.27 -1.57
C THR A 96 -6.26 -9.43 -2.66
N ASN A 97 -5.64 -9.36 -3.84
CA ASN A 97 -6.23 -8.71 -5.01
C ASN A 97 -7.64 -9.25 -5.30
N LYS A 98 -7.84 -10.56 -5.13
CA LYS A 98 -9.15 -11.21 -5.26
C LYS A 98 -10.16 -10.63 -4.26
N ALA A 99 -9.80 -10.48 -2.99
CA ALA A 99 -10.67 -9.89 -1.98
C ALA A 99 -11.06 -8.45 -2.31
N VAL A 100 -10.09 -7.62 -2.74
CA VAL A 100 -10.38 -6.23 -3.15
C VAL A 100 -11.26 -6.17 -4.40
N MET A 101 -11.05 -7.09 -5.36
CA MET A 101 -11.88 -7.20 -6.56
C MET A 101 -13.31 -7.64 -6.24
N ALA A 102 -13.52 -8.45 -5.20
CA ALA A 102 -14.83 -8.92 -4.77
C ALA A 102 -15.67 -7.86 -4.04
N LEU A 103 -15.06 -6.74 -3.61
CA LEU A 103 -15.80 -5.62 -3.02
C LEU A 103 -16.88 -5.09 -3.96
N ALA A 104 -18.10 -4.96 -3.44
CA ALA A 104 -19.23 -4.36 -4.16
C ALA A 104 -18.98 -2.89 -4.53
N ARG A 105 -18.32 -2.15 -3.64
CA ARG A 105 -17.84 -0.78 -3.88
C ARG A 105 -16.34 -0.70 -3.63
N LYS A 106 -15.62 -0.02 -4.51
CA LYS A 106 -14.17 0.15 -4.37
C LYS A 106 -13.83 1.24 -3.35
N PRO A 107 -12.64 1.20 -2.73
CA PRO A 107 -12.27 2.14 -1.66
C PRO A 107 -12.44 3.62 -2.05
N HIS A 108 -12.12 3.97 -3.30
CA HIS A 108 -12.26 5.33 -3.83
C HIS A 108 -13.72 5.79 -4.01
N GLN A 109 -14.68 4.87 -4.09
CA GLN A 109 -16.09 5.21 -4.33
C GLN A 109 -16.83 5.66 -3.06
N GLY A 110 -16.23 5.44 -1.88
CA GLY A 110 -16.85 5.79 -0.59
C GLY A 110 -18.17 5.06 -0.30
N PRO A 111 -18.87 5.47 0.77
CA PRO A 111 -20.16 4.91 1.14
C PRO A 111 -21.21 5.18 0.04
N ALA A 112 -22.26 4.34 0.01
CA ALA A 112 -23.35 4.54 -0.92
C ALA A 112 -24.05 5.89 -0.66
N PRO A 113 -24.38 6.66 -1.72
CA PRO A 113 -25.19 7.87 -1.56
C PRO A 113 -26.52 7.53 -0.90
N LYS A 114 -27.07 8.47 -0.10
CA LYS A 114 -28.43 8.33 0.41
C LYS A 114 -29.40 8.38 -0.77
N GLU A 115 -30.48 7.60 -0.69
CA GLU A 115 -31.45 7.46 -1.78
C GLU A 115 -31.96 8.84 -2.25
N GLY A 116 -31.79 9.13 -3.55
CA GLY A 116 -32.19 10.39 -4.16
C GLY A 116 -31.22 11.57 -3.99
N GLN A 117 -30.01 11.36 -3.46
CA GLN A 117 -29.00 12.41 -3.31
C GLN A 117 -27.68 11.99 -3.99
N GLU A 118 -27.53 12.25 -5.29
CA GLU A 118 -26.20 12.36 -5.88
C GLU A 118 -25.72 13.80 -5.67
N PRO A 119 -24.71 14.03 -4.81
CA PRO A 119 -24.16 15.37 -4.64
C PRO A 119 -23.45 15.77 -5.93
N VAL A 120 -23.77 16.97 -6.44
CA VAL A 120 -22.97 17.62 -7.48
C VAL A 120 -21.71 18.14 -6.79
N LEU A 121 -20.64 17.36 -6.85
CA LEU A 121 -19.33 17.73 -6.30
C LEU A 121 -18.52 18.49 -7.35
N THR A 122 -17.71 19.45 -6.92
CA THR A 122 -16.63 19.96 -7.78
C THR A 122 -15.54 18.90 -7.94
N GLU A 123 -14.64 19.08 -8.91
CA GLU A 123 -13.50 18.18 -9.10
C GLU A 123 -12.64 18.11 -7.82
N GLU A 124 -12.38 19.26 -7.19
CA GLU A 124 -11.56 19.33 -5.98
C GLU A 124 -12.23 18.63 -4.77
N GLU A 125 -13.56 18.66 -4.69
CA GLU A 125 -14.32 17.94 -3.66
C GLU A 125 -14.34 16.43 -3.93
N PHE A 126 -14.43 16.05 -5.20
CA PHE A 126 -14.36 14.65 -5.62
C PHE A 126 -12.98 14.04 -5.34
N GLU A 127 -11.89 14.74 -5.68
CA GLU A 127 -10.52 14.30 -5.38
C GLU A 127 -10.30 14.18 -3.87
N ARG A 128 -10.74 15.17 -3.08
CA ARG A 128 -10.61 15.15 -1.63
C ARG A 128 -11.35 13.97 -1.01
N SER A 129 -12.62 13.80 -1.36
CA SER A 129 -13.44 12.70 -0.83
C SER A 129 -12.88 11.34 -1.25
N THR A 130 -12.39 11.21 -2.49
CA THR A 130 -11.71 10.00 -2.96
C THR A 130 -10.51 9.67 -2.08
N LYS A 131 -9.64 10.65 -1.80
CA LYS A 131 -8.46 10.45 -0.94
C LYS A 131 -8.85 10.07 0.48
N GLU A 132 -9.82 10.76 1.08
CA GLU A 132 -10.32 10.48 2.43
C GLU A 132 -10.91 9.07 2.54
N ASN A 133 -11.67 8.62 1.53
CA ASN A 133 -12.24 7.28 1.51
C ASN A 133 -11.16 6.19 1.43
N ILE A 134 -10.15 6.39 0.57
CA ILE A 134 -9.02 5.47 0.45
C ILE A 134 -8.24 5.43 1.77
N GLU A 135 -7.98 6.60 2.39
CA GLU A 135 -7.25 6.69 3.65
C GLU A 135 -7.96 5.96 4.78
N ARG A 136 -9.26 6.18 4.97
CA ARG A 136 -10.07 5.45 5.96
C ARG A 136 -10.03 3.95 5.73
N TRP A 137 -10.14 3.52 4.46
CA TRP A 137 -10.07 2.12 4.10
C TRP A 137 -8.72 1.49 4.41
N VAL A 138 -7.61 2.17 4.12
CA VAL A 138 -6.27 1.68 4.45
C VAL A 138 -6.06 1.64 5.97
N GLN A 139 -6.51 2.66 6.71
CA GLN A 139 -6.40 2.71 8.18
C GLN A 139 -7.13 1.54 8.88
N ALA A 140 -8.25 1.06 8.32
CA ALA A 140 -8.96 -0.12 8.84
C ALA A 140 -8.12 -1.41 8.79
N HIS A 141 -7.06 -1.44 7.98
CA HIS A 141 -6.21 -2.61 7.76
C HIS A 141 -4.87 -2.54 8.52
N ILE A 142 -4.67 -1.52 9.36
CA ILE A 142 -3.42 -1.30 10.09
C ILE A 142 -3.71 -1.34 11.59
N ILE A 143 -3.10 -2.28 12.30
CA ILE A 143 -3.10 -2.32 13.76
C ILE A 143 -1.74 -1.74 14.22
N PRO A 144 -1.73 -0.65 15.00
CA PRO A 144 -0.50 -0.01 15.49
C PRO A 144 0.10 -0.78 16.67
N ASN A 145 0.16 -2.11 16.60
CA ASN A 145 0.71 -2.92 17.67
C ASN A 145 1.38 -4.17 17.08
N PHE A 146 2.60 -4.46 17.51
CA PHE A 146 3.31 -5.69 17.22
C PHE A 146 4.38 -5.96 18.30
N PRO A 147 4.53 -7.21 18.78
CA PRO A 147 3.73 -8.39 18.47
C PRO A 147 2.34 -8.34 19.11
N LEU A 148 1.37 -9.00 18.47
CA LEU A 148 0.06 -9.21 19.06
C LEU A 148 0.10 -10.41 20.03
N ASP A 149 -0.53 -10.26 21.19
CA ASP A 149 -0.75 -11.37 22.12
C ASP A 149 -1.78 -12.38 21.55
N PHE A 150 -1.35 -13.35 20.75
CA PHE A 150 -2.22 -14.41 20.21
C PHE A 150 -1.74 -15.81 20.65
N PRO A 151 -2.64 -16.77 21.00
CA PRO A 151 -4.11 -16.69 21.01
C PRO A 151 -4.66 -15.95 22.23
N SER A 152 -5.38 -14.85 22.00
CA SER A 152 -6.15 -14.16 23.04
C SER A 152 -7.51 -13.73 22.48
N GLN A 153 -8.52 -13.63 23.34
CA GLN A 153 -9.83 -13.07 22.98
C GLN A 153 -9.84 -11.53 22.95
N LYS A 154 -8.66 -10.90 22.89
CA LYS A 154 -8.55 -9.45 22.88
C LYS A 154 -8.96 -8.90 21.52
N THR A 155 -9.59 -7.74 21.56
CA THR A 155 -9.76 -6.88 20.39
C THR A 155 -8.57 -5.94 20.27
N TYR A 156 -8.19 -5.62 19.04
CA TYR A 156 -7.12 -4.70 18.70
C TYR A 156 -7.69 -3.57 17.87
N ASP A 157 -7.49 -2.35 18.33
CA ASP A 157 -7.86 -1.15 17.59
C ASP A 157 -6.98 -1.01 16.35
N THR A 158 -7.58 -0.57 15.25
CA THR A 158 -6.86 -0.23 14.04
C THR A 158 -6.54 1.27 14.05
N LEU A 159 -5.84 1.77 13.02
CA LEU A 159 -5.64 3.21 12.85
C LEU A 159 -6.92 3.96 12.48
N LEU A 160 -7.99 3.25 12.09
CA LEU A 160 -9.28 3.87 11.83
C LEU A 160 -10.01 4.03 13.17
N GLU A 161 -10.29 5.28 13.55
CA GLU A 161 -10.95 5.59 14.82
C GLU A 161 -12.28 4.83 14.96
N GLY A 162 -12.47 4.16 16.10
CA GLY A 162 -13.66 3.37 16.40
C GLY A 162 -13.71 2.00 15.73
N LYS A 163 -12.66 1.61 14.97
CA LYS A 163 -12.56 0.29 14.36
C LYS A 163 -11.60 -0.60 15.14
N SER A 164 -12.07 -1.80 15.48
CA SER A 164 -11.27 -2.84 16.11
C SER A 164 -11.56 -4.20 15.48
N VAL A 165 -10.59 -5.10 15.54
CA VAL A 165 -10.70 -6.49 15.06
C VAL A 165 -10.22 -7.44 16.15
N SER A 166 -10.61 -8.72 16.07
CA SER A 166 -10.06 -9.75 16.96
C SER A 166 -9.57 -10.94 16.14
N PHE A 167 -8.87 -11.87 16.79
CA PHE A 167 -8.35 -13.06 16.14
C PHE A 167 -8.92 -14.30 16.81
N VAL A 168 -9.39 -15.25 16.00
CA VAL A 168 -10.04 -16.46 16.49
C VAL A 168 -9.34 -17.69 15.93
N THR A 169 -9.03 -18.66 16.79
CA THR A 169 -8.58 -19.98 16.35
C THR A 169 -9.79 -20.82 15.96
N GLN A 170 -9.80 -21.31 14.72
CA GLN A 170 -10.84 -22.25 14.30
C GLN A 170 -10.55 -23.63 14.90
N LYS A 171 -11.55 -24.20 15.57
CA LYS A 171 -11.43 -25.46 16.33
C LYS A 171 -11.01 -26.67 15.48
N SER A 172 -11.15 -26.61 14.15
CA SER A 172 -10.90 -27.75 13.26
C SER A 172 -9.52 -27.78 12.61
N GLU A 173 -8.81 -26.65 12.52
CA GLU A 173 -7.62 -26.55 11.65
C GLU A 173 -6.39 -25.88 12.30
N GLU A 174 -6.46 -25.48 13.58
CA GLU A 174 -5.47 -24.58 14.22
C GLU A 174 -5.24 -23.25 13.47
N ALA A 175 -5.98 -23.02 12.38
CA ALA A 175 -5.93 -21.82 11.57
C ALA A 175 -6.48 -20.62 12.34
N VAL A 176 -5.79 -19.50 12.20
CA VAL A 176 -6.17 -18.21 12.78
C VAL A 176 -6.92 -17.42 11.73
N SER A 177 -8.08 -16.88 12.11
CA SER A 177 -8.86 -15.97 11.27
C SER A 177 -8.98 -14.61 11.96
N VAL A 178 -9.12 -13.56 11.16
CA VAL A 178 -9.52 -12.23 11.65
C VAL A 178 -11.03 -12.22 11.80
N GLN A 179 -11.52 -11.78 12.95
CA GLN A 179 -12.92 -11.52 13.20
C GLN A 179 -13.17 -10.01 13.12
N ASP A 180 -14.04 -9.63 12.19
CA ASP A 180 -14.50 -8.26 11.97
C ASP A 180 -16.03 -8.19 12.10
N GLY A 181 -16.52 -7.80 13.28
CA GLY A 181 -17.94 -7.85 13.60
C GLY A 181 -18.48 -9.28 13.48
N GLU A 182 -19.45 -9.48 12.60
CA GLU A 182 -20.03 -10.81 12.29
C GLU A 182 -19.23 -11.58 11.22
N SER A 183 -18.27 -10.93 10.54
CA SER A 183 -17.48 -11.54 9.47
C SER A 183 -16.24 -12.23 10.02
N THR A 184 -15.99 -13.45 9.55
CA THR A 184 -14.73 -14.18 9.80
C THR A 184 -13.93 -14.24 8.51
N ILE A 185 -12.72 -13.68 8.53
CA ILE A 185 -11.85 -13.54 7.37
C ILE A 185 -10.64 -14.45 7.57
N GLN A 186 -10.40 -15.33 6.59
CA GLN A 186 -9.28 -16.25 6.63
C GLN A 186 -7.94 -15.55 6.38
N ILE A 187 -6.93 -15.93 7.16
CA ILE A 187 -5.54 -15.52 6.92
C ILE A 187 -4.91 -16.59 6.02
N SER A 188 -4.58 -16.21 4.79
CA SER A 188 -3.98 -17.10 3.78
C SER A 188 -2.45 -17.07 3.77
N GLY A 189 -1.83 -16.11 4.46
CA GLY A 189 -0.38 -16.04 4.59
C GLY A 189 0.10 -15.12 5.70
N THR A 190 1.35 -15.30 6.12
CA THR A 190 2.01 -14.45 7.11
C THR A 190 3.45 -14.21 6.70
N LYS A 191 3.91 -12.97 6.80
CA LYS A 191 5.29 -12.59 6.51
C LYS A 191 5.81 -11.67 7.60
N MET A 192 6.97 -12.03 8.16
CA MET A 192 7.66 -11.21 9.14
C MET A 192 8.49 -10.13 8.45
N ALA A 193 8.39 -8.90 8.94
CA ALA A 193 9.20 -7.76 8.54
C ALA A 193 10.14 -7.32 9.67
N SER A 194 11.10 -6.44 9.36
CA SER A 194 11.95 -5.80 10.39
C SER A 194 11.15 -4.91 11.34
N ASN A 195 10.07 -4.28 10.84
CA ASN A 195 9.27 -3.29 11.54
C ASN A 195 7.82 -3.75 11.82
N GLY A 196 7.55 -5.05 11.71
CA GLY A 196 6.21 -5.58 11.98
C GLY A 196 5.90 -6.93 11.35
N VAL A 197 4.62 -7.17 11.07
CA VAL A 197 4.12 -8.39 10.41
C VAL A 197 3.05 -8.06 9.38
N LEU A 198 3.04 -8.82 8.28
CA LEU A 198 2.05 -8.75 7.22
C LEU A 198 1.24 -10.06 7.22
N TYR A 199 -0.05 -9.96 7.57
CA TYR A 199 -1.02 -11.04 7.41
C TYR A 199 -1.77 -10.84 6.10
N ILE A 200 -1.71 -11.82 5.20
CA ILE A 200 -2.47 -11.81 3.95
C ILE A 200 -3.85 -12.39 4.25
N ILE A 201 -4.92 -11.67 3.89
CA ILE A 201 -6.29 -12.05 4.21
C ILE A 201 -7.16 -12.22 2.94
N ASP A 202 -8.06 -13.20 2.98
CA ASP A 202 -8.96 -13.54 1.86
C ASP A 202 -10.30 -12.78 1.90
N GLY A 203 -10.32 -11.64 2.58
CA GLY A 203 -11.43 -10.71 2.69
C GLY A 203 -10.90 -9.31 2.96
N THR A 204 -11.77 -8.37 3.31
CA THR A 204 -11.39 -6.98 3.64
C THR A 204 -12.00 -6.58 4.97
N ILE A 205 -11.33 -5.70 5.70
CA ILE A 205 -11.90 -5.08 6.89
C ILE A 205 -12.95 -4.05 6.46
N ASN A 206 -14.13 -4.11 7.05
CA ASN A 206 -15.23 -3.19 6.77
C ASN A 206 -14.96 -1.82 7.40
N THR A 207 -15.30 -0.74 6.70
CA THR A 207 -15.15 0.66 7.14
C THR A 207 -16.47 1.33 7.53
N ASP A 208 -17.60 0.66 7.29
CA ASP A 208 -18.96 1.16 7.50
C ASP A 208 -19.49 0.83 8.90
#